data_AF-R5KCH2-F1
#
_entry.id   AF-R5KCH2-F1
#
_cell.length_a   1.000
_cell.length_b   1.000
_cell.length_c   1.000
_cell.angle_alpha   90.00
_cell.angle_beta   90.00
_cell.angle_gamma   90.00
#
_symmetry.space_group_name_H-M   'P 1'
#
loop_
_entity.id
_entity.type
_entity.pdbx_description
1 polymer ?
#
loop_
_entity_poly.entity_id
_entity_poly.type
_entity_poly.pdbx_seq_one_letter_code
_entity_poly.pdbx_strand_id
1 'polypeptide(L)'
;MIQDPNGNMMVCYQTKEGDYQPRSFEDDFFQLNTDFIINSKFDDFELDSKALKSFKENKDSYELAENGVKSKAALAISLILAERGNNRWKVPTYIQEGLLWVRS
;
A
#
# COMPACT_ATOMS: atom_id res chain seq x y z
N MET A 1 -3.10 3.49 -19.56
CA MET A 1 -4.06 4.25 -20.39
C MET A 1 -4.47 3.36 -21.55
N ILE A 2 -5.75 3.02 -21.64
CA ILE A 2 -6.30 2.25 -22.76
C ILE A 2 -7.08 3.28 -23.58
N GLN A 3 -6.63 3.55 -24.80
CA GLN A 3 -7.35 4.43 -25.72
C GLN A 3 -8.42 3.62 -26.43
N ASP A 4 -9.66 4.06 -26.32
CA ASP A 4 -10.77 3.55 -27.10
C ASP A 4 -10.67 4.06 -28.55
N PRO A 5 -10.95 3.24 -29.58
CA PRO A 5 -10.93 3.68 -30.97
C PRO A 5 -11.85 4.87 -31.29
N ASN A 6 -12.83 5.19 -30.43
CA ASN A 6 -13.70 6.35 -30.56
C ASN A 6 -13.16 7.61 -29.86
N GLY A 7 -11.92 7.59 -29.37
CA GLY A 7 -11.25 8.74 -28.74
C GLY A 7 -11.55 8.92 -27.25
N ASN A 8 -12.19 7.93 -26.60
CA ASN A 8 -12.46 7.99 -25.17
C ASN A 8 -11.21 7.57 -24.36
N MET A 9 -10.96 8.30 -23.26
CA MET A 9 -9.89 8.01 -22.30
C MET A 9 -10.50 7.67 -20.94
N MET A 10 -10.20 6.47 -20.44
CA MET A 10 -10.50 6.09 -19.06
C MET A 10 -9.34 6.51 -18.16
N VAL A 11 -9.65 7.30 -17.13
CA VAL A 11 -8.71 7.70 -16.08
C VAL A 11 -9.18 7.09 -14.76
N CYS A 12 -8.33 6.28 -14.15
CA CYS A 12 -8.56 5.72 -12.82
C CYS A 12 -7.53 6.33 -11.86
N TYR A 13 -7.97 6.76 -10.69
CA TYR A 13 -7.14 7.34 -9.65
C TYR A 13 -7.61 6.86 -8.28
N GLN A 14 -6.70 6.82 -7.31
CA GLN A 14 -7.06 6.57 -5.91
C GLN A 14 -7.59 7.85 -5.28
N THR A 15 -8.42 7.71 -4.25
CA THR A 15 -8.82 8.87 -3.44
C THR A 15 -7.63 9.39 -2.63
N LYS A 16 -7.65 10.68 -2.33
CA LYS A 16 -6.61 11.33 -1.52
C LYS A 16 -6.72 10.84 -0.07
N GLU A 17 -5.62 10.37 0.51
CA GLU A 17 -5.54 9.99 1.91
C GLU A 17 -4.85 11.14 2.68
N GLY A 18 -5.65 11.98 3.33
CA GLY A 18 -5.18 13.20 3.98
C GLY A 18 -4.56 14.19 2.97
N ASP A 19 -3.24 14.38 3.05
CA ASP A 19 -2.47 15.23 2.13
C ASP A 19 -1.70 14.50 1.03
N TYR A 20 -1.79 13.17 1.01
CA TYR A 20 -1.11 12.35 0.03
C TYR A 20 -2.07 11.86 -1.07
N GLN A 21 -1.58 11.86 -2.32
CA GLN A 21 -2.33 11.36 -3.47
C GLN A 21 -1.69 10.04 -3.95
N PRO A 22 -2.15 8.90 -3.43
CA PRO A 22 -1.56 7.61 -3.76
C PRO A 22 -1.84 7.20 -5.21
N ARG A 23 -0.97 6.34 -5.74
CA ARG A 23 -1.06 5.79 -7.11
C ARG A 23 -1.57 4.35 -7.14
N SER A 24 -1.50 3.65 -6.00
CA SER A 24 -2.00 2.29 -5.80
C SER A 24 -2.48 2.10 -4.35
N PHE A 25 -3.15 0.98 -4.06
CA PHE A 25 -3.55 0.64 -2.70
C PHE A 25 -2.35 0.38 -1.80
N GLU A 26 -1.29 -0.23 -2.34
CA GLU A 26 -0.05 -0.49 -1.62
C GLU A 26 0.71 0.80 -1.28
N ASP A 27 0.76 1.74 -2.22
CA ASP A 27 1.37 3.07 -2.02
C ASP A 27 0.67 3.83 -0.89
N ASP A 28 -0.67 3.87 -0.93
CA ASP A 28 -1.46 4.46 0.15
C ASP A 28 -1.18 3.80 1.51
N PHE A 29 -1.19 2.46 1.53
CA PHE A 29 -0.92 1.71 2.74
C PHE A 29 0.47 2.02 3.30
N PHE A 30 1.52 2.02 2.49
CA PHE A 30 2.90 2.26 2.93
C PHE A 30 3.11 3.70 3.38
N GLN A 31 2.49 4.68 2.72
CA GLN A 31 2.53 6.06 3.15
C GLN A 31 1.85 6.24 4.52
N LEU A 32 0.61 5.74 4.66
CA LEU A 32 -0.16 5.86 5.89
C LEU A 32 0.51 5.15 7.08
N ASN A 33 1.18 4.03 6.80
CA ASN A 33 1.75 3.11 7.78
C ASN A 33 3.29 3.07 7.77
N THR A 34 3.95 4.16 7.37
CA THR A 34 5.41 4.21 7.27
C THR A 34 6.11 3.72 8.53
N ASP A 35 5.72 4.23 9.71
CA ASP A 35 6.33 3.81 10.98
C ASP A 35 6.08 2.32 11.30
N PHE A 36 4.88 1.82 10.99
CA PHE A 36 4.55 0.40 11.18
C PHE A 36 5.43 -0.49 10.29
N ILE A 37 5.60 -0.13 9.02
CA ILE A 37 6.43 -0.89 8.06
C ILE A 37 7.90 -0.87 8.48
N ILE A 38 8.43 0.28 8.90
CA ILE A 38 9.84 0.41 9.32
C ILE A 38 10.14 -0.47 10.55
N ASN A 39 9.18 -0.52 11.49
CA ASN A 39 9.32 -1.26 12.75
C ASN A 39 8.95 -2.75 12.64
N SER A 40 8.32 -3.16 11.54
CA SER A 40 7.94 -4.56 11.28
C SER A 40 9.06 -5.33 10.60
N LYS A 41 9.00 -6.67 10.74
CA LYS A 41 9.91 -7.60 10.05
C LYS A 41 9.17 -8.21 8.88
N PHE A 42 9.80 -8.14 7.71
CA PHE A 42 9.32 -8.75 6.48
C PHE A 42 10.45 -9.56 5.86
N ASP A 43 10.09 -10.68 5.26
CA ASP A 43 11.00 -11.54 4.54
C ASP A 43 11.07 -11.16 3.06
N ASP A 44 12.12 -11.64 2.38
CA ASP A 44 12.36 -11.37 0.96
C ASP A 44 11.34 -12.05 0.02
N PHE A 45 10.36 -12.78 0.59
CA PHE A 45 9.28 -13.46 -0.12
C PHE A 45 8.11 -12.52 -0.41
N GLU A 46 7.75 -11.64 0.52
CA GLU A 46 6.69 -10.65 0.37
C GLU A 46 7.21 -9.31 -0.17
N LEU A 47 8.39 -8.87 0.30
CA LEU A 47 8.98 -7.57 -0.02
C LEU A 47 10.43 -7.74 -0.41
N ASP A 48 10.85 -7.08 -1.48
CA ASP A 48 12.26 -7.02 -1.83
C ASP A 48 13.07 -6.35 -0.71
N SER A 49 14.05 -7.08 -0.19
CA SER A 49 14.89 -6.65 0.92
C SER A 49 15.70 -5.38 0.61
N LYS A 50 16.08 -5.14 -0.66
CA LYS A 50 16.77 -3.91 -1.06
C LYS A 50 15.78 -2.75 -1.11
N ALA A 51 14.61 -2.94 -1.72
CA ALA A 51 13.55 -1.93 -1.75
C ALA A 51 13.11 -1.54 -0.33
N LEU A 52 12.93 -2.51 0.57
CA LEU A 52 12.60 -2.26 1.98
C LEU A 52 13.71 -1.49 2.71
N LYS A 53 14.98 -1.80 2.42
CA LYS A 53 16.11 -1.04 2.98
C LYS A 53 16.09 0.41 2.49
N SER A 54 15.93 0.63 1.18
CA SER A 54 15.81 1.97 0.61
C SER A 54 14.64 2.74 1.23
N PHE A 55 13.48 2.09 1.39
CA PHE A 55 12.31 2.68 2.04
C PHE A 55 12.57 3.13 3.47
N LYS A 56 13.36 2.37 4.26
CA LYS A 56 13.74 2.77 5.62
C LYS A 56 14.61 4.04 5.65
N GLU A 57 15.32 4.33 4.57
CA GLU A 57 16.19 5.49 4.46
C GLU A 57 15.46 6.71 3.87
N ASN A 58 14.70 6.52 2.78
CA ASN A 58 14.07 7.60 2.02
C ASN A 58 12.58 7.81 2.29
N LYS A 59 11.89 6.84 2.91
CA LYS A 59 10.44 6.82 3.15
C LYS A 59 9.60 6.97 1.88
N ASP A 60 10.11 6.52 0.75
CA ASP A 60 9.43 6.59 -0.54
C ASP A 60 8.43 5.44 -0.69
N SER A 61 7.17 5.69 -0.32
CA SER A 61 6.09 4.70 -0.36
C SER A 61 5.79 4.24 -1.79
N TYR A 62 5.87 5.17 -2.75
CA TYR A 62 5.58 4.89 -4.15
C TYR A 62 6.59 3.90 -4.72
N GLU A 63 7.88 4.12 -4.49
CA GLU A 63 8.93 3.23 -4.99
C GLU A 63 8.82 1.84 -4.35
N LEU A 64 8.50 1.76 -3.06
CA LEU A 64 8.28 0.47 -2.38
C LEU A 64 7.04 -0.26 -2.94
N ALA A 65 5.97 0.46 -3.25
CA ALA A 65 4.75 -0.11 -3.82
C ALA A 65 4.94 -0.61 -5.25
N GLU A 66 5.66 0.14 -6.07
CA GLU A 66 5.86 -0.18 -7.48
C GLU A 66 6.86 -1.33 -7.66
N ASN A 67 7.99 -1.27 -6.96
CA ASN A 67 9.14 -2.15 -7.21
C ASN A 67 9.45 -3.12 -6.05
N GLY A 68 8.91 -2.87 -4.86
CA GLY A 68 9.22 -3.66 -3.66
C GLY A 68 8.30 -4.84 -3.41
N VAL A 69 7.05 -4.83 -3.88
CA VAL A 69 6.07 -5.89 -3.58
C VAL A 69 6.28 -7.10 -4.49
N LYS A 70 6.71 -8.23 -3.93
CA LYS A 70 6.91 -9.49 -4.68
C LYS A 70 5.66 -10.35 -4.71
N SER A 71 4.90 -10.40 -3.63
CA SER A 71 3.66 -11.17 -3.56
C SER A 71 2.64 -10.48 -2.66
N LYS A 72 1.55 -10.01 -3.26
CA LYS A 72 0.47 -9.31 -2.54
C LYS A 72 -0.21 -10.20 -1.50
N ALA A 73 -0.39 -11.49 -1.81
CA ALA A 73 -0.96 -12.45 -0.88
C ALA A 73 -0.03 -12.71 0.32
N ALA A 74 1.26 -12.88 0.06
CA ALA A 74 2.25 -13.05 1.13
C ALA A 74 2.34 -11.80 2.01
N LEU A 75 2.39 -10.62 1.38
CA LEU A 75 2.39 -9.33 2.07
C LEU A 75 1.18 -9.20 2.99
N ALA A 76 -0.04 -9.49 2.50
CA ALA A 76 -1.24 -9.42 3.33
C ALA A 76 -1.15 -10.32 4.58
N ILE A 77 -0.64 -11.54 4.44
CA ILE A 77 -0.43 -12.46 5.56
C ILE A 77 0.62 -11.90 6.53
N SER A 78 1.76 -11.43 6.02
CA SER A 78 2.84 -10.86 6.85
C SER A 78 2.39 -9.61 7.60
N LEU A 79 1.58 -8.73 6.98
CA LEU A 79 1.01 -7.55 7.63
C LEU A 79 0.10 -7.93 8.81
N ILE A 80 -0.79 -8.92 8.62
CA ILE A 80 -1.64 -9.44 9.69
C ILE A 80 -0.80 -10.04 10.83
N LEU A 81 0.25 -10.79 10.48
CA LEU A 81 1.14 -11.38 11.48
C LEU A 81 2.00 -10.36 12.22
N ALA A 82 2.34 -9.24 11.58
CA ALA A 82 3.13 -8.14 12.14
C ALA A 82 2.33 -7.25 13.10
N GLU A 83 1.00 -7.23 12.97
CA GLU A 83 0.11 -6.55 13.89
C GLU A 83 0.02 -7.30 15.23
N ARG A 84 0.91 -6.99 16.17
CA ARG A 84 0.96 -7.62 17.50
C ARG A 84 1.23 -6.62 18.61
N GLY A 85 0.57 -6.83 19.75
CA GLY A 85 0.73 -5.99 20.94
C GLY A 85 0.33 -4.54 20.66
N ASN A 86 1.30 -3.64 20.80
CA ASN A 86 1.11 -2.20 20.55
C ASN A 86 1.46 -1.78 19.11
N ASN A 87 1.94 -2.69 18.27
CA ASN A 87 2.24 -2.40 16.86
C ASN A 87 0.97 -2.61 16.03
N ARG A 88 0.20 -1.53 15.81
CA ARG A 88 -1.02 -1.53 15.00
C ARG A 88 -0.86 -0.64 13.79
N TRP A 89 -1.32 -1.12 12.65
CA TRP A 89 -1.42 -0.30 11.44
C TRP A 89 -2.74 0.47 11.47
N LYS A 90 -2.74 1.61 10.80
CA LYS A 90 -3.93 2.42 10.53
C LYS A 90 -4.62 1.85 9.31
N VAL A 91 -5.94 1.64 9.43
CA VAL A 91 -6.78 1.18 8.32
C VAL A 91 -6.99 2.36 7.34
N PRO A 92 -6.52 2.27 6.08
CA PRO A 92 -6.76 3.31 5.08
C PRO A 92 -8.24 3.56 4.83
N THR A 93 -8.59 4.78 4.45
CA THR A 93 -9.99 5.20 4.24
C THR A 93 -10.70 4.34 3.20
N TYR A 94 -10.02 3.95 2.11
CA TYR A 94 -10.63 3.13 1.05
C TYR A 94 -11.12 1.77 1.56
N ILE A 95 -10.45 1.17 2.56
CA ILE A 95 -10.89 -0.09 3.18
C ILE A 95 -12.16 0.17 4.00
N GLN A 96 -12.19 1.25 4.78
CA GLN A 96 -13.34 1.62 5.61
C GLN A 96 -14.57 1.89 4.74
N GLU A 97 -14.41 2.68 3.68
CA GLU A 97 -15.46 2.99 2.72
C GLU A 97 -15.95 1.74 1.98
N GLY A 98 -15.02 0.88 1.55
CA GLY A 98 -15.37 -0.39 0.91
C GLY A 98 -16.22 -1.30 1.82
N LEU A 99 -15.87 -1.41 3.10
CA LEU A 99 -16.66 -2.18 4.07
C LEU A 99 -18.02 -1.56 4.36
N LEU A 100 -18.10 -0.22 4.46
CA LEU A 100 -19.37 0.49 4.61
C LEU A 100 -20.28 0.27 3.39
N TRP A 101 -19.71 0.27 2.18
CA TRP A 101 -20.42 0.00 0.95
C TRP A 101 -21.00 -1.41 0.92
N VAL A 102 -20.23 -2.44 1.32
CA VAL A 102 -20.73 -3.84 1.37
C VAL A 102 -21.91 -4.02 2.32
N ARG A 103 -21.96 -3.26 3.41
CA ARG A 103 -23.05 -3.32 4.39
C ARG A 103 -24.33 -2.62 3.93
N SER A 104 -24.23 -1.74 2.94
CA SER A 104 -25.32 -0.85 2.48
C SER A 104 -26.32 -1.59 1.60
#